data_AF-A0A6U3QFK1-F1
#
_entry.id   AF-A0A6U3QFK1-F1
#
_cell.length_a   1.000
_cell.length_b   1.000
_cell.length_c   1.000
_cell.angle_alpha   90.00
_cell.angle_beta   90.00
_cell.angle_gamma   90.00
#
_symmetry.space_group_name_H-M   'P 1'
#
loop_
_entity.id
_entity.type
_entity.pdbx_description
1 polymer ?
#
loop_
_entity_poly.entity_id
_entity_poly.type
_entity_poly.pdbx_seq_one_letter_code
_entity_poly.pdbx_strand_id
1 'polypeptide(L)'
;YNYRAVVLANHGQYEFPSPNSLMESTMFKGVSGDRANFALPLSKLGKTKLGPGELKLLANMTVVKRIDERKNAVIDYLEMIKSNRPNLGRVFLYDVEQLGDENVARATQFRNDLAAFLKLGNSLPPPGATNTNKDESPYKIDICSDIYTNLRSTLLQHGKEMSEWLLEYFIESDDVFVSDKDFVKNILRAYSEDPCQENLDMQG
;
A
#
# COMPACT_ATOMS: atom_id res chain seq x y z
N TYR A 1 -9.92 -5.29 3.32
CA TYR A 1 -10.86 -4.78 4.34
C TYR A 1 -10.19 -4.90 5.70
N ASN A 2 -10.03 -3.79 6.42
CA ASN A 2 -9.09 -3.64 7.54
C ASN A 2 -9.36 -4.63 8.70
N TYR A 3 -8.31 -5.16 9.35
CA TYR A 3 -8.40 -5.87 10.64
C TYR A 3 -9.30 -5.11 11.63
N ARG A 4 -9.22 -3.78 11.64
CA ARG A 4 -10.04 -2.88 12.45
C ARG A 4 -11.53 -3.00 12.19
N ALA A 5 -11.96 -3.26 10.95
CA ALA A 5 -13.36 -3.46 10.60
C ALA A 5 -13.90 -4.76 11.19
N VAL A 6 -13.14 -5.85 11.04
CA VAL A 6 -13.48 -7.16 11.60
C VAL A 6 -13.53 -7.12 13.13
N VAL A 7 -12.56 -6.45 13.78
CA VAL A 7 -12.56 -6.25 15.23
C VAL A 7 -13.80 -5.48 15.68
N LEU A 8 -14.13 -4.37 15.01
CA LEU A 8 -15.31 -3.57 15.37
C LEU A 8 -16.63 -4.33 15.16
N ALA A 9 -16.72 -5.15 14.12
CA ALA A 9 -17.90 -5.95 13.83
C ALA A 9 -18.07 -7.12 14.82
N ASN A 10 -16.97 -7.79 15.18
CA ASN A 10 -16.98 -8.91 16.13
C ASN A 10 -17.37 -8.50 17.56
N HIS A 11 -17.25 -7.23 17.92
CA HIS A 11 -17.76 -6.72 19.20
C HIS A 11 -19.28 -6.48 19.20
N GLY A 12 -19.99 -6.74 18.09
CA GLY A 12 -21.45 -6.64 18.00
C GLY A 12 -22.01 -5.23 18.16
N GLN A 13 -21.15 -4.20 18.09
CA GLN A 13 -21.54 -2.84 18.42
C GLN A 13 -22.04 -2.02 17.23
N TYR A 14 -21.85 -2.48 15.99
CA TYR A 14 -22.11 -1.65 14.81
C TYR A 14 -22.54 -2.46 13.58
N GLU A 15 -23.52 -1.92 12.85
CA GLU A 15 -23.81 -2.33 11.47
C GLU A 15 -22.75 -1.69 10.55
N PHE A 16 -22.05 -2.52 9.78
CA PHE A 16 -20.97 -2.04 8.91
C PHE A 16 -21.57 -1.40 7.65
N PRO A 17 -21.14 -0.18 7.26
CA PRO A 17 -21.59 0.41 6.02
C PRO A 17 -21.18 -0.47 4.84
N SER A 18 -22.01 -0.49 3.79
CA SER A 18 -21.63 -1.19 2.56
C SER A 18 -20.33 -0.60 2.00
N PRO A 19 -19.49 -1.39 1.33
CA PRO A 19 -18.28 -0.88 0.69
C PRO A 19 -18.52 0.34 -0.21
N ASN A 20 -19.66 0.39 -0.90
CA ASN A 20 -20.04 1.54 -1.73
C ASN A 20 -20.30 2.81 -0.90
N SER A 21 -20.95 2.69 0.26
CA SER A 21 -21.17 3.85 1.15
C SER A 21 -19.87 4.40 1.74
N LEU A 22 -18.81 3.59 1.84
CA LEU A 22 -17.46 4.03 2.26
C LEU A 22 -16.73 4.83 1.18
N MET A 23 -17.19 4.79 -0.07
CA MET A 23 -16.64 5.58 -1.19
C MET A 23 -17.22 6.99 -1.28
N GLU A 24 -18.42 7.17 -0.73
CA GLU A 24 -19.17 8.42 -0.72
C GLU A 24 -19.00 9.19 0.60
N SER A 25 -18.74 8.48 1.70
CA SER A 25 -18.47 9.06 3.01
C SER A 25 -16.96 9.20 3.25
N THR A 26 -16.51 10.41 3.61
CA THR A 26 -15.09 10.67 3.86
C THR A 26 -14.57 10.05 5.16
N MET A 27 -15.43 9.61 6.08
CA MET A 27 -15.00 9.10 7.39
C MET A 27 -16.08 8.21 8.05
N PHE A 28 -16.18 6.93 7.67
CA PHE A 28 -16.77 5.97 8.62
C PHE A 28 -15.70 5.56 9.63
N LYS A 29 -15.68 6.22 10.80
CA LYS A 29 -14.75 5.91 11.91
C LYS A 29 -13.26 5.84 11.48
N GLY A 30 -12.87 6.65 10.50
CA GLY A 30 -11.51 6.69 9.96
C GLY A 30 -11.20 5.62 8.90
N VAL A 31 -12.21 4.94 8.36
CA VAL A 31 -12.11 4.12 7.15
C VAL A 31 -12.59 4.97 5.97
N SER A 32 -11.75 5.07 4.93
CA SER A 32 -12.05 5.73 3.64
C SER A 32 -11.28 4.99 2.56
N GLY A 33 -11.85 4.92 1.35
CA GLY A 33 -11.14 4.43 0.16
C GLY A 33 -9.88 5.24 -0.17
N ASP A 34 -9.85 6.52 0.22
CA ASP A 34 -8.70 7.41 0.04
C ASP A 34 -7.49 6.97 0.87
N ARG A 35 -7.73 6.25 1.98
CA ARG A 35 -6.65 5.72 2.83
C ARG A 35 -6.00 4.46 2.27
N ALA A 36 -6.53 3.90 1.18
CA ALA A 36 -5.82 2.88 0.42
C ALA A 36 -4.55 3.44 -0.23
N ASN A 37 -4.48 4.77 -0.41
CA ASN A 37 -3.28 5.44 -0.89
C ASN A 37 -2.29 5.71 0.26
N PHE A 38 -1.26 4.87 0.36
CA PHE A 38 -0.20 5.05 1.36
C PHE A 38 1.04 5.79 0.85
N ALA A 39 1.07 6.23 -0.43
CA ALA A 39 2.17 7.03 -0.97
C ALA A 39 2.35 8.35 -0.19
N LEU A 40 1.24 9.01 0.17
CA LEU A 40 1.28 10.27 0.94
C LEU A 40 1.81 10.07 2.39
N PRO A 41 1.35 9.06 3.16
CA PRO A 41 2.01 8.70 4.41
C PRO A 41 3.50 8.38 4.26
N LEU A 42 3.91 7.62 3.24
CA LEU A 42 5.31 7.24 3.03
C LEU A 42 6.19 8.43 2.61
N SER A 43 5.66 9.37 1.82
CA SER A 43 6.42 10.55 1.40
C SER A 43 6.83 11.44 2.58
N LYS A 44 6.07 11.39 3.70
CA LYS A 44 6.41 12.08 4.96
C LYS A 44 7.65 11.52 5.65
N LEU A 45 8.10 10.32 5.28
CA LEU A 45 9.37 9.77 5.75
C LEU A 45 10.58 10.54 5.18
N GLY A 46 10.34 11.38 4.16
CA GLY A 46 11.36 12.29 3.63
C GLY A 46 12.43 11.61 2.79
N LYS A 47 12.15 10.41 2.25
CA LYS A 47 13.13 9.58 1.53
C LYS A 47 13.35 9.99 0.08
N THR A 48 12.38 10.63 -0.55
CA THR A 48 12.46 11.01 -1.96
C THR A 48 12.78 12.49 -2.11
N LYS A 49 13.17 12.96 -3.30
CA LYS A 49 13.51 14.38 -3.50
C LYS A 49 12.28 15.30 -3.49
N LEU A 50 11.07 14.75 -3.68
CA LEU A 50 9.84 15.51 -3.95
C LEU A 50 10.11 16.57 -5.03
N GLY A 51 10.59 16.09 -6.18
CA GLY A 51 10.77 16.90 -7.38
C GLY A 51 9.43 17.19 -8.08
N PRO A 52 9.38 18.09 -9.07
CA PRO A 52 8.12 18.49 -9.70
C PRO A 52 7.29 17.34 -10.28
N GLY A 53 7.93 16.36 -10.93
CA GLY A 53 7.25 15.17 -11.46
C GLY A 53 6.61 14.32 -10.36
N GLU A 54 7.37 14.06 -9.30
CA GLU A 54 6.91 13.33 -8.12
C GLU A 54 5.75 14.04 -7.42
N LEU A 55 5.86 15.35 -7.22
CA LEU A 55 4.82 16.17 -6.58
C LEU A 55 3.53 16.15 -7.38
N LYS A 56 3.61 16.21 -8.71
CA LYS A 56 2.44 16.10 -9.59
C LYS A 56 1.76 14.73 -9.44
N LEU A 57 2.54 13.66 -9.40
CA LEU A 57 2.04 12.29 -9.24
C LEU A 57 1.34 12.13 -7.87
N LEU A 58 1.96 12.60 -6.78
CA LEU A 58 1.37 12.60 -5.44
C LEU A 58 0.12 13.49 -5.32
N ALA A 59 0.07 14.61 -6.04
CA ALA A 59 -1.09 15.50 -6.05
C ALA A 59 -2.29 14.89 -6.80
N ASN A 60 -2.07 14.13 -7.86
CA ASN A 60 -3.14 13.39 -8.55
C ASN A 60 -3.75 12.31 -7.65
N MET A 61 -2.88 11.67 -6.87
CA MET A 61 -3.20 10.61 -5.91
C MET A 61 -4.06 11.05 -4.72
N THR A 62 -4.01 12.34 -4.37
CA THR A 62 -4.92 12.87 -3.35
C THR A 62 -6.30 13.07 -3.94
N VAL A 63 -7.23 12.18 -3.60
CA VAL A 63 -8.66 12.30 -3.93
C VAL A 63 -9.26 13.49 -3.20
N VAL A 64 -8.98 14.67 -3.72
CA VAL A 64 -9.68 15.87 -3.32
C VAL A 64 -10.77 16.10 -4.34
N LYS A 65 -11.89 15.39 -4.16
CA LYS A 65 -13.13 15.53 -4.98
C LYS A 65 -13.76 16.94 -4.91
N ARG A 66 -13.15 17.91 -4.22
CA ARG A 66 -13.65 19.29 -4.13
C ARG A 66 -12.53 20.29 -4.48
N ILE A 67 -12.59 20.73 -5.74
CA ILE A 67 -12.07 21.99 -6.30
C ILE A 67 -10.56 22.02 -6.58
N ASP A 68 -10.19 22.45 -7.80
CA ASP A 68 -8.82 22.73 -8.26
C ASP A 68 -8.02 23.63 -7.31
N GLU A 69 -8.69 24.43 -6.47
CA GLU A 69 -8.12 25.23 -5.37
C GLU A 69 -7.30 24.39 -4.38
N ARG A 70 -7.59 23.10 -4.23
CA ARG A 70 -6.87 22.22 -3.31
C ARG A 70 -5.69 21.48 -3.93
N LYS A 71 -5.53 21.43 -5.25
CA LYS A 71 -4.30 20.87 -5.85
C LYS A 71 -3.08 21.69 -5.45
N ASN A 72 -3.21 23.02 -5.52
CA ASN A 72 -2.18 23.93 -5.03
C ASN A 72 -1.96 23.75 -3.52
N ALA A 73 -3.02 23.59 -2.72
CA ALA A 73 -2.89 23.32 -1.29
C ALA A 73 -2.18 22.00 -0.97
N VAL A 74 -2.34 20.96 -1.80
CA VAL A 74 -1.59 19.69 -1.65
C VAL A 74 -0.13 19.88 -2.03
N ILE A 75 0.16 20.61 -3.11
CA ILE A 75 1.54 20.96 -3.48
C ILE A 75 2.20 21.77 -2.36
N ASP A 76 1.54 22.82 -1.86
CA ASP A 76 2.00 23.64 -0.75
C ASP A 76 2.23 22.78 0.52
N TYR A 77 1.33 21.84 0.79
CA TYR A 77 1.48 20.89 1.89
C TYR A 77 2.69 19.95 1.71
N LEU A 78 2.93 19.47 0.49
CA LEU A 78 4.07 18.61 0.19
C LEU A 78 5.40 19.38 0.23
N GLU A 79 5.41 20.65 -0.21
CA GLU A 79 6.56 21.55 -0.03
C GLU A 79 6.80 21.85 1.45
N MET A 80 5.75 22.07 2.25
CA MET A 80 5.87 22.19 3.71
C MET A 80 6.45 20.91 4.34
N ILE A 81 5.99 19.73 3.93
CA ILE A 81 6.57 18.44 4.37
C ILE A 81 8.04 18.41 4.01
N LYS A 82 8.41 18.80 2.79
CA LYS A 82 9.78 18.83 2.30
C LYS A 82 10.69 19.71 3.14
N SER A 83 10.21 20.87 3.58
CA SER A 83 10.96 21.76 4.48
C SER A 83 11.06 21.25 5.91
N ASN A 84 10.11 20.43 6.38
CA ASN A 84 10.02 19.97 7.78
C ASN A 84 10.27 18.46 7.96
N ARG A 85 11.09 17.85 7.09
CA ARG A 85 11.27 16.40 7.10
C ARG A 85 12.00 15.92 8.37
N PRO A 86 11.45 14.95 9.11
CA PRO A 86 12.21 14.30 10.16
C PRO A 86 13.35 13.49 9.56
N ASN A 87 14.54 13.58 10.15
CA ASN A 87 15.66 12.70 9.80
C ASN A 87 15.45 11.33 10.44
N LEU A 88 14.65 10.49 9.79
CA LEU A 88 14.32 9.13 10.28
C LEU A 88 15.41 8.08 9.96
N GLY A 89 16.58 8.48 9.47
CA GLY A 89 17.63 7.55 9.04
C GLY A 89 17.20 6.68 7.85
N ARG A 90 17.91 5.57 7.61
CA ARG A 90 17.56 4.65 6.52
C ARG A 90 16.29 3.86 6.86
N VAL A 91 15.56 3.43 5.83
CA VAL A 91 14.35 2.60 5.94
C VAL A 91 14.59 1.28 5.23
N PHE A 92 14.21 0.18 5.86
CA PHE A 92 14.10 -1.12 5.22
C PHE A 92 12.64 -1.33 4.80
N LEU A 93 12.38 -1.35 3.50
CA LEU A 93 11.05 -1.62 2.95
C LEU A 93 10.95 -3.09 2.59
N TYR A 94 9.83 -3.71 2.94
CA TYR A 94 9.51 -5.07 2.52
C TYR A 94 8.01 -5.25 2.32
N ASP A 95 7.66 -6.22 1.48
CA ASP A 95 6.30 -6.73 1.33
C ASP A 95 6.12 -8.03 2.13
N VAL A 96 4.90 -8.31 2.59
CA VAL A 96 4.56 -9.54 3.31
C VAL A 96 4.81 -10.80 2.46
N GLU A 97 4.71 -10.71 1.13
CA GLU A 97 5.03 -11.80 0.21
C GLU A 97 6.49 -12.25 0.33
N GLN A 98 7.41 -11.35 0.69
CA GLN A 98 8.82 -11.71 0.92
C GLN A 98 9.02 -12.57 2.17
N LEU A 99 8.10 -12.50 3.14
CA LEU A 99 8.13 -13.36 4.34
C LEU A 99 7.69 -14.80 4.03
N GLY A 100 6.84 -14.97 3.02
CA GLY A 100 6.31 -16.25 2.57
C GLY A 100 6.96 -16.79 1.29
N ASP A 101 8.10 -16.22 0.88
CA ASP A 101 8.76 -16.57 -0.38
C ASP A 101 9.23 -18.03 -0.39
N GLU A 102 8.69 -18.82 -1.32
CA GLU A 102 9.03 -20.24 -1.50
C GLU A 102 10.45 -20.43 -2.08
N ASN A 103 11.02 -19.39 -2.68
CA ASN A 103 12.40 -19.43 -3.14
C ASN A 103 13.35 -19.32 -1.95
N VAL A 104 13.91 -20.47 -1.55
CA VAL A 104 14.84 -20.58 -0.41
C VAL A 104 16.02 -19.62 -0.48
N ALA A 105 16.54 -19.33 -1.69
CA ALA A 105 17.67 -18.42 -1.86
C ALA A 105 17.26 -16.97 -1.57
N ARG A 106 16.14 -16.50 -2.15
CA ARG A 106 15.60 -15.16 -1.89
C ARG A 106 15.15 -14.98 -0.44
N ALA A 107 14.46 -15.97 0.13
CA ALA A 107 14.06 -15.97 1.53
C ALA A 107 15.26 -15.93 2.49
N THR A 108 16.38 -16.53 2.11
CA THR A 108 17.63 -16.46 2.89
C THR A 108 18.32 -15.11 2.72
N GLN A 109 18.36 -14.57 1.49
CA GLN A 109 18.87 -13.23 1.22
C GLN A 109 18.10 -12.18 2.02
N PHE A 110 16.77 -12.21 1.98
CA PHE A 110 15.90 -11.32 2.75
C PHE A 110 16.27 -11.26 4.23
N ARG A 111 16.44 -12.43 4.86
CA ARG A 111 16.78 -12.55 6.28
C ARG A 111 18.17 -12.03 6.60
N ASN A 112 19.13 -12.29 5.71
CA ASN A 112 20.50 -11.79 5.87
C ASN A 112 20.56 -10.27 5.70
N ASP A 113 19.88 -9.73 4.71
CA ASP A 113 19.80 -8.30 4.44
C ASP A 113 19.11 -7.56 5.60
N LEU A 114 18.00 -8.12 6.12
CA LEU A 114 17.29 -7.55 7.26
C LEU A 114 18.15 -7.61 8.53
N ALA A 115 18.84 -8.73 8.78
CA ALA A 115 19.78 -8.86 9.89
C ALA A 115 20.92 -7.83 9.78
N ALA A 116 21.50 -7.67 8.59
CA ALA A 116 22.56 -6.70 8.32
C ALA A 116 22.07 -5.26 8.51
N PHE A 117 20.87 -4.93 8.01
CA PHE A 117 20.27 -3.60 8.17
C PHE A 117 20.04 -3.26 9.65
N LEU A 118 19.57 -4.23 10.44
CA LEU A 118 19.38 -4.12 11.89
C LEU A 118 20.68 -4.25 12.70
N LYS A 119 21.83 -4.49 12.04
CA LYS A 119 23.14 -4.71 12.65
C LYS A 119 23.16 -5.87 13.64
N LEU A 120 22.42 -6.94 13.33
CA LEU A 120 22.43 -8.17 14.10
C LEU A 120 23.68 -8.99 13.76
N GLY A 121 24.30 -9.60 14.77
CA GLY A 121 25.49 -10.45 14.57
C GLY A 121 25.17 -11.83 13.98
N ASN A 122 23.90 -12.23 13.96
CA ASN A 122 23.45 -13.53 13.47
C ASN A 122 22.29 -13.34 12.47
N SER A 123 22.16 -14.28 11.53
CA SER A 123 21.03 -14.31 10.60
C SER A 123 19.71 -14.57 11.33
N LEU A 124 18.62 -13.99 10.83
CA LEU A 124 17.29 -14.21 11.37
C LEU A 124 16.80 -15.64 11.04
N PRO A 125 16.11 -16.32 11.96
CA PRO A 125 15.47 -17.58 11.65
C PRO A 125 14.38 -17.37 10.58
N PRO A 126 13.96 -18.41 9.84
CA PRO A 126 12.80 -18.33 8.99
C PRO A 126 11.59 -17.81 9.80
N PRO A 127 10.77 -16.90 9.26
CA PRO A 127 9.54 -16.53 9.94
C PRO A 127 8.72 -17.79 10.20
N GLY A 128 8.12 -17.89 11.39
CA GLY A 128 7.22 -18.99 11.69
C GLY A 128 6.03 -18.98 10.73
N ALA A 129 5.44 -20.15 10.47
CA ALA A 129 4.19 -20.25 9.72
C ALA A 129 3.16 -19.34 10.40
N THR A 130 2.90 -18.18 9.79
CA THR A 130 1.90 -17.24 10.29
C THR A 130 0.54 -17.78 9.90
N ASN A 131 -0.46 -17.55 10.76
CA ASN A 131 -1.82 -18.06 10.64
C ASN A 131 -2.37 -17.86 9.21
N THR A 132 -2.27 -18.90 8.39
CA THR A 132 -2.99 -19.06 7.13
C THR A 132 -4.46 -19.39 7.40
N ASN A 133 -4.99 -18.97 8.56
CA ASN A 133 -6.40 -19.07 8.85
C ASN A 133 -7.10 -18.26 7.76
N LYS A 134 -7.55 -19.02 6.76
CA LYS A 134 -8.56 -18.65 5.79
C LYS A 134 -9.87 -18.50 6.55
N ASP A 135 -9.90 -17.69 7.61
CA ASP A 135 -11.10 -17.43 8.37
C ASP A 135 -12.10 -16.90 7.37
N GLU A 136 -13.15 -17.69 7.15
CA GLU A 136 -14.33 -17.34 6.36
C GLU A 136 -15.09 -16.28 7.14
N SER A 137 -14.51 -15.09 7.18
CA SER A 137 -15.17 -13.93 7.77
C SER A 137 -16.40 -13.61 6.91
N PRO A 138 -17.60 -13.49 7.50
CA PRO A 138 -18.80 -13.09 6.77
C PRO A 138 -18.70 -11.67 6.20
N TYR A 139 -17.65 -10.93 6.57
CA TYR A 139 -17.34 -9.60 6.06
C TYR A 139 -16.39 -9.60 4.87
N LYS A 140 -16.02 -10.77 4.34
CA LYS A 140 -15.31 -10.87 3.07
C LYS A 140 -16.25 -10.39 1.96
N ILE A 141 -15.74 -9.53 1.10
CA ILE A 141 -16.44 -9.06 -0.09
C ILE A 141 -15.81 -9.71 -1.30
N ASP A 142 -16.66 -10.12 -2.25
CA ASP A 142 -16.22 -10.43 -3.60
C ASP A 142 -16.07 -9.11 -4.36
N ILE A 143 -14.85 -8.59 -4.44
CA ILE A 143 -14.55 -7.34 -5.16
C ILE A 143 -14.84 -7.42 -6.66
N CYS A 144 -15.00 -8.64 -7.20
CA CYS A 144 -15.27 -8.86 -8.61
C CYS A 144 -16.74 -8.77 -8.98
N SER A 145 -17.65 -8.78 -8.00
CA SER A 145 -19.08 -8.58 -8.24
C SER A 145 -19.37 -7.20 -8.85
N ASP A 146 -20.29 -7.15 -9.82
CA ASP A 146 -20.65 -5.94 -10.56
C ASP A 146 -21.05 -4.77 -9.66
N ILE A 147 -21.65 -5.05 -8.49
CA ILE A 147 -22.05 -4.04 -7.51
C ILE A 147 -20.88 -3.22 -6.96
N TYR A 148 -19.64 -3.72 -7.09
CA TYR A 148 -18.41 -3.06 -6.62
C TYR A 148 -17.55 -2.52 -7.76
N THR A 149 -18.04 -2.47 -9.01
CA THR A 149 -17.28 -1.98 -10.17
C THR A 149 -16.62 -0.61 -9.92
N ASN A 150 -17.36 0.33 -9.34
CA ASN A 150 -16.84 1.67 -9.05
C ASN A 150 -15.75 1.66 -7.95
N LEU A 151 -15.95 0.85 -6.91
CA LEU A 151 -14.96 0.65 -5.85
C LEU A 151 -13.68 0.03 -6.42
N ARG A 152 -13.81 -1.06 -7.17
CA ARG A 152 -12.69 -1.75 -7.85
C ARG A 152 -11.92 -0.79 -8.74
N SER A 153 -12.61 -0.06 -9.62
CA SER A 153 -11.98 0.92 -10.52
C SER A 153 -11.18 1.99 -9.75
N THR A 154 -11.72 2.49 -8.64
CA THR A 154 -11.01 3.48 -7.82
C THR A 154 -9.78 2.89 -7.14
N LEU A 155 -9.90 1.68 -6.56
CA LEU A 155 -8.78 0.99 -5.92
C LEU A 155 -7.66 0.68 -6.92
N LEU A 156 -8.01 0.25 -8.13
CA LEU A 156 -7.05 -0.01 -9.20
C LEU A 156 -6.34 1.25 -9.66
N GLN A 157 -7.06 2.37 -9.78
CA GLN A 157 -6.43 3.65 -10.10
C GLN A 157 -5.41 4.04 -9.02
N HIS A 158 -5.76 3.92 -7.73
CA HIS A 158 -4.81 4.17 -6.63
C HIS A 158 -3.63 3.20 -6.66
N GLY A 159 -3.88 1.91 -6.89
CA GLY A 159 -2.85 0.87 -6.97
C GLY A 159 -1.83 1.16 -8.08
N LYS A 160 -2.31 1.57 -9.26
CA LYS A 160 -1.49 1.97 -10.39
C LYS A 160 -0.61 3.18 -10.08
N GLU A 161 -1.21 4.27 -9.61
CA GLU A 161 -0.48 5.50 -9.31
C GLU A 161 0.58 5.28 -8.21
N MET A 162 0.23 4.49 -7.20
CA MET A 162 1.12 4.15 -6.11
C MET A 162 2.26 3.24 -6.55
N SER A 163 1.97 2.24 -7.39
CA SER A 163 2.97 1.38 -8.01
C SER A 163 4.00 2.22 -8.76
N GLU A 164 3.54 3.13 -9.61
CA GLU A 164 4.38 4.07 -10.35
C GLU A 164 5.27 4.89 -9.41
N TRP A 165 4.70 5.51 -8.37
CA TRP A 165 5.49 6.31 -7.43
C TRP A 165 6.52 5.50 -6.64
N LEU A 166 6.15 4.30 -6.17
CA LEU A 166 7.05 3.42 -5.43
C LEU A 166 8.23 2.99 -6.30
N LEU A 167 7.95 2.57 -7.54
CA LEU A 167 8.93 2.06 -8.49
C LEU A 167 9.89 3.16 -8.99
N GLU A 168 9.37 4.37 -9.25
CA GLU A 168 10.16 5.45 -9.85
C GLU A 168 10.92 6.29 -8.81
N TYR A 169 10.36 6.47 -7.61
CA TYR A 169 10.89 7.42 -6.64
C TYR A 169 11.29 6.76 -5.32
N PHE A 170 10.39 5.99 -4.70
CA PHE A 170 10.59 5.59 -3.30
C PHE A 170 11.70 4.54 -3.14
N ILE A 171 11.64 3.43 -3.88
CA ILE A 171 12.64 2.35 -3.78
C ILE A 171 13.97 2.67 -4.47
N GLU A 172 14.00 3.77 -5.22
CA GLU A 172 15.20 4.31 -5.87
C GLU A 172 15.92 5.34 -4.98
N SER A 173 15.36 5.68 -3.81
CA SER A 173 16.03 6.51 -2.82
C SER A 173 17.23 5.80 -2.19
N ASP A 174 18.35 6.52 -2.04
CA ASP A 174 19.56 6.05 -1.35
C ASP A 174 19.31 5.64 0.12
N ASP A 175 18.28 6.24 0.74
CA ASP A 175 17.90 5.98 2.13
C ASP A 175 16.89 4.84 2.27
N VAL A 176 16.44 4.24 1.17
CA VAL A 176 15.52 3.10 1.16
C VAL A 176 16.28 1.86 0.73
N PHE A 177 16.33 0.88 1.63
CA PHE A 177 16.87 -0.44 1.34
C PHE A 177 15.73 -1.41 1.08
N VAL A 178 15.85 -2.20 0.03
CA VAL A 178 14.97 -3.33 -0.29
C VAL A 178 15.83 -4.55 -0.55
N SER A 179 15.45 -5.70 0.02
CA SER A 179 16.09 -6.97 -0.33
C SER A 179 15.47 -7.53 -1.60
N ASP A 180 16.30 -8.05 -2.51
CA ASP A 180 15.93 -8.47 -3.86
C ASP A 180 15.03 -7.45 -4.57
N LYS A 181 15.66 -6.39 -5.07
CA LYS A 181 14.96 -5.26 -5.68
C LYS A 181 14.12 -5.65 -6.90
N ASP A 182 14.54 -6.65 -7.67
CA ASP A 182 13.77 -7.10 -8.83
C ASP A 182 12.51 -7.87 -8.42
N PHE A 183 12.60 -8.72 -7.40
CA PHE A 183 11.43 -9.37 -6.84
C PHE A 183 10.43 -8.37 -6.27
N VAL A 184 10.90 -7.38 -5.50
CA VAL A 184 10.05 -6.29 -4.98
C VAL A 184 9.42 -5.50 -6.12
N LYS A 185 10.16 -5.17 -7.18
CA LYS A 185 9.60 -4.49 -8.36
C LYS A 185 8.48 -5.30 -9.02
N ASN A 186 8.59 -6.62 -9.06
CA ASN A 186 7.53 -7.48 -9.60
C ASN A 186 6.27 -7.44 -8.72
N ILE A 187 6.41 -7.54 -7.40
CA ILE A 187 5.28 -7.40 -6.46
C ILE A 187 4.60 -6.04 -6.65
N LEU A 188 5.38 -4.97 -6.69
CA LEU A 188 4.85 -3.61 -6.84
C LEU A 188 4.14 -3.41 -8.18
N ARG A 189 4.58 -4.03 -9.28
CA ARG A 189 3.87 -3.97 -10.58
C ARG A 189 2.49 -4.63 -10.49
N ALA A 190 2.37 -5.74 -9.77
CA ALA A 190 1.10 -6.45 -9.60
C ALA A 190 0.03 -5.59 -8.90
N TYR A 191 0.41 -4.56 -8.14
CA TYR A 191 -0.56 -3.61 -7.54
C TYR A 191 -1.36 -2.81 -8.58
N SER A 192 -0.90 -2.78 -9.84
CA SER A 192 -1.59 -2.13 -10.95
C SER A 192 -2.50 -3.08 -11.74
N GLU A 193 -2.50 -4.37 -11.42
CA GLU A 193 -3.23 -5.42 -12.13
C GLU A 193 -4.63 -5.62 -11.52
N ASP A 194 -5.63 -5.84 -12.38
CA ASP A 194 -7.01 -6.09 -11.94
C ASP A 194 -7.18 -7.56 -11.51
N PRO A 195 -7.43 -7.84 -10.22
CA PRO A 195 -7.55 -9.23 -9.73
C PRO A 195 -8.76 -9.96 -10.31
N CYS A 196 -9.66 -9.26 -11.00
CA CYS A 196 -10.86 -9.84 -11.58
C CYS A 196 -10.72 -10.23 -13.06
N GLN A 197 -9.61 -9.88 -13.72
CA GLN A 197 -9.41 -10.20 -15.14
C GLN A 197 -9.06 -11.67 -15.39
N GLU A 198 -8.40 -12.37 -14.46
CA GLU A 198 -8.05 -13.79 -14.60
C GLU A 198 -9.26 -14.74 -14.67
N ASN A 199 -10.43 -14.29 -14.21
CA ASN A 199 -11.66 -15.11 -14.19
C ASN A 199 -12.42 -15.13 -15.53
N LEU A 200 -12.05 -14.30 -16.50
CA LEU A 200 -12.71 -14.26 -17.82
C LEU A 200 -12.14 -15.30 -18.79
N ASP A 201 -10.89 -15.74 -18.59
CA ASP A 201 -10.21 -16.67 -19.51
C ASP A 201 -10.46 -18.16 -19.18
N MET A 202 -11.08 -18.47 -18.04
CA MET A 202 -11.47 -19.84 -17.64
C MET A 202 -12.95 -20.18 -17.87
N GLN A 203 -13.73 -19.26 -18.45
CA GLN A 203 -15.14 -19.48 -18.81
C GLN A 203 -15.41 -19.41 -20.34
N GLY A 204 -14.34 -19.38 -21.15
CA GLY A 204 -14.39 -19.43 -22.62
C GLY A 204 -14.14 -20.81 -23.20
#